data_AF-A0A4C1Y2S1-F1
#
_entry.id   AF-A0A4C1Y2S1-F1
#
_cell.length_a   1.000
_cell.length_b   1.000
_cell.length_c   1.000
_cell.angle_alpha   90.00
_cell.angle_beta   90.00
_cell.angle_gamma   90.00
#
_symmetry.space_group_name_H-M   'P 1'
#
loop_
_entity.id
_entity.type
_entity.pdbx_description
1 polymer ?
#
loop_
_entity_poly.entity_id
_entity_poly.type
_entity_poly.pdbx_seq_one_letter_code
_entity_poly.pdbx_strand_id
1 'polypeptide(L)'
;MTYPRRMVISRNWEDDVMLALYADDSAYFASSRRADLAAKRIQRVLDQLLEWLDKWRMAVNVSKTAALLTGSQRNMPDQLRLRGQAVEWNTRVRYLGVHIDRSLRMTPQTDHVIQTSRAARAKLRPILASRLPISTKIAIYKCYIRSRLTYAAPAWYALCSGLQRQRLQAQQNIALRLIAGAGWYVRNDVIARDLGVETVEEFVRRLTKRAFNRADAGPHPSLHNLAPLLDRPTRGYQLPRDLVTETPNNEIV
;
A
#
# COMPACT_ATOMS: atom_id res chain seq x y z
N MET A 1 -1.49 -21.20 22.21
CA MET A 1 -1.25 -19.75 22.30
C MET A 1 -1.41 -19.15 20.91
N THR A 2 -2.59 -18.58 20.66
CA THR A 2 -3.01 -18.15 19.32
C THR A 2 -2.74 -16.65 19.21
N TYR A 3 -1.59 -16.27 18.63
CA TYR A 3 -1.35 -14.87 18.28
C TYR A 3 -2.45 -14.42 17.31
N PRO A 4 -3.21 -13.35 17.59
CA PRO A 4 -4.16 -12.84 16.62
C PRO A 4 -3.39 -12.24 15.44
N ARG A 5 -3.56 -12.83 14.25
CA ARG A 5 -3.17 -12.26 12.95
C ARG A 5 -4.04 -11.04 12.61
N ARG A 6 -4.06 -10.01 13.47
CA ARG A 6 -4.98 -8.86 13.34
C ARG A 6 -4.21 -7.56 13.50
N MET A 7 -4.46 -6.63 12.58
CA MET A 7 -3.96 -5.27 12.67
C MET A 7 -4.72 -4.56 13.78
N VAL A 8 -4.01 -4.17 14.85
CA VAL A 8 -4.57 -3.34 15.92
C VAL A 8 -4.00 -1.95 15.76
N ILE A 9 -4.90 -1.00 15.50
CA ILE A 9 -4.63 0.42 15.66
C ILE A 9 -5.22 0.77 17.02
N SER A 10 -4.42 1.22 17.97
CA SER A 10 -4.90 1.70 19.27
C SER A 10 -4.51 3.15 19.43
N ARG A 11 -5.50 4.04 19.51
CA ARG A 11 -5.34 5.35 20.15
C ARG A 11 -5.36 5.10 21.65
N ASN A 12 -4.19 5.00 22.26
CA ASN A 12 -3.96 5.27 23.69
C ASN A 12 -2.48 4.98 24.00
N TRP A 13 -1.65 6.03 23.92
CA TRP A 13 -0.55 6.37 24.84
C TRP A 13 0.16 7.64 24.31
N GLU A 14 -0.03 8.76 25.03
CA GLU A 14 0.20 10.17 24.62
C GLU A 14 -0.51 10.55 23.30
N ASP A 15 -1.37 11.58 23.31
CA ASP A 15 -2.29 12.01 22.23
C ASP A 15 -1.66 12.32 20.84
N ASP A 16 -0.38 12.01 20.65
CA ASP A 16 0.49 12.45 19.56
C ASP A 16 1.18 11.32 18.78
N VAL A 17 1.08 10.05 19.20
CA VAL A 17 1.72 8.90 18.50
C VAL A 17 0.70 7.81 18.18
N MET A 18 0.64 7.41 16.91
CA MET A 18 -0.20 6.32 16.42
C MET A 18 0.63 5.04 16.26
N LEU A 19 0.10 3.94 16.78
CA LEU A 19 0.72 2.61 16.71
C LEU A 19 -0.04 1.73 15.71
N ALA A 20 0.70 1.07 14.81
CA ALA A 20 0.19 0.01 13.96
C ALA A 20 0.98 -1.28 14.19
N LEU A 21 0.29 -2.32 14.64
CA LEU A 21 0.89 -3.64 14.90
C LEU A 21 0.34 -4.67 13.91
N TYR A 22 1.22 -5.52 13.38
CA TYR A 22 0.84 -6.70 12.62
C TYR A 22 1.84 -7.84 12.89
N ALA A 23 1.40 -8.87 13.63
CA ALA A 23 2.28 -9.93 14.11
C ALA A 23 3.51 -9.35 14.83
N ASP A 24 4.73 -9.62 14.36
CA ASP A 24 5.99 -9.09 14.87
C ASP A 24 6.37 -7.71 14.29
N ASP A 25 5.71 -7.27 13.22
CA ASP A 25 5.95 -5.97 12.60
C ASP A 25 5.20 -4.86 13.37
N SER A 26 5.95 -3.90 13.92
CA SER A 26 5.42 -2.70 14.59
C SER A 26 5.81 -1.43 13.85
N ALA A 27 4.88 -0.51 13.67
CA ALA A 27 5.13 0.82 13.12
C ALA A 27 4.57 1.92 14.05
N TYR A 28 5.40 2.92 14.32
CA TYR A 28 5.07 4.08 15.15
C TYR A 28 5.04 5.33 14.27
N PHE A 29 3.97 6.10 14.35
CA PHE A 29 3.78 7.31 13.56
C PHE A 29 3.57 8.50 14.49
N ALA A 30 4.33 9.58 14.27
CA ALA A 30 4.12 10.84 14.95
C ALA A 30 4.15 11.97 13.91
N SER A 31 3.23 12.92 14.06
CA SER A 31 3.18 14.12 13.21
C SER A 31 3.48 15.37 14.04
N SER A 32 4.24 16.31 13.48
CA SER A 32 4.46 17.64 14.05
C SER A 32 4.84 18.62 12.94
N ARG A 33 4.67 19.93 13.18
CA ARG A 33 5.16 20.98 12.26
C ARG A 33 6.68 20.98 12.13
N ARG A 34 7.40 20.45 13.12
CA ARG A 34 8.85 20.31 13.09
C ARG A 34 9.26 18.85 13.26
N ALA A 35 10.17 18.38 12.41
CA ALA A 35 10.62 16.98 12.38
C ALA A 35 11.33 16.56 13.67
N ASP A 36 12.04 17.47 14.32
CA ASP A 36 12.70 17.24 15.61
C ASP A 36 11.71 16.96 16.74
N LEU A 37 10.57 17.66 16.77
CA LEU A 37 9.52 17.39 17.75
C LEU A 37 8.83 16.04 17.49
N ALA A 38 8.60 15.68 16.22
CA ALA A 38 8.06 14.38 15.86
C ALA A 38 9.03 13.24 16.24
N ALA A 39 10.34 13.41 15.97
CA ALA A 39 11.36 12.45 16.37
C ALA A 39 11.44 12.31 17.89
N LYS A 40 11.38 13.42 18.65
CA LYS A 40 11.34 13.39 20.13
C LYS A 40 10.13 12.63 20.67
N ARG A 41 8.94 12.80 20.06
CA ARG A 41 7.73 12.05 20.43
C ARG A 41 7.93 10.55 20.24
N ILE A 42 8.48 10.14 19.09
CA ILE A 42 8.79 8.73 18.83
C ILE A 42 9.84 8.21 19.82
N GLN A 43 10.91 8.97 20.09
CA GLN A 43 11.96 8.55 21.01
C GLN A 43 11.44 8.25 22.41
N ARG A 44 10.55 9.10 22.97
CA ARG A 44 9.94 8.83 24.28
C ARG A 44 9.19 7.50 24.32
N VAL A 45 8.46 7.19 23.25
CA VAL A 45 7.73 5.93 23.12
C VAL A 45 8.71 4.76 23.00
N LEU A 46 9.80 4.92 22.25
CA LEU A 46 10.84 3.89 22.16
C LEU A 46 11.51 3.64 23.51
N ASP A 47 11.77 4.67 24.31
CA ASP A 47 12.40 4.55 25.63
C ASP A 47 11.51 3.74 26.60
N GLN A 48 10.20 4.02 26.62
CA GLN A 48 9.23 3.27 27.43
C GLN A 48 8.99 1.84 26.91
N LEU A 49 9.04 1.66 25.59
CA LEU A 49 8.91 0.35 24.96
C LEU A 49 10.00 -0.62 25.44
N LEU A 50 11.21 -0.12 25.72
CA LEU A 50 12.31 -0.95 26.21
C LEU A 50 11.97 -1.65 27.53
N GLU A 51 11.39 -0.93 28.49
CA GLU A 51 10.97 -1.50 29.78
C GLU A 51 9.96 -2.63 29.59
N TRP A 52 9.02 -2.45 28.67
CA TRP A 52 8.03 -3.47 28.34
C TRP A 52 8.66 -4.68 27.64
N LEU A 53 9.52 -4.44 26.65
CA LEU A 53 10.22 -5.51 25.93
C LEU A 53 11.10 -6.35 26.87
N ASP A 54 11.78 -5.71 27.81
CA ASP A 54 12.64 -6.38 28.79
C ASP A 54 11.79 -7.20 29.77
N LYS A 55 10.67 -6.64 30.26
CA LYS A 55 9.71 -7.37 31.09
C LYS A 55 9.21 -8.65 30.43
N TRP A 56 8.92 -8.59 29.13
CA TRP A 56 8.42 -9.73 28.35
C TRP A 56 9.52 -10.53 27.65
N ARG A 57 10.81 -10.22 27.91
CA ARG A 57 11.99 -10.89 27.34
C ARG A 57 11.97 -10.96 25.81
N MET A 58 11.46 -9.92 25.17
CA MET A 58 11.41 -9.82 23.71
C MET A 58 12.71 -9.20 23.17
N ALA A 59 13.33 -9.87 22.22
CA ALA A 59 14.50 -9.36 21.52
C ALA A 59 14.07 -8.53 20.30
N VAL A 60 14.53 -7.28 20.22
CA VAL A 60 14.30 -6.43 19.04
C VAL A 60 15.51 -6.45 18.12
N ASN A 61 15.25 -6.65 16.83
CA ASN A 61 16.28 -6.58 15.81
C ASN A 61 16.40 -5.16 15.27
N VAL A 62 17.31 -4.37 15.85
CA VAL A 62 17.55 -2.97 15.46
C VAL A 62 17.98 -2.85 13.99
N SER A 63 18.71 -3.83 13.45
CA SER A 63 19.15 -3.81 12.04
C SER A 63 18.00 -3.91 11.03
N LYS A 64 16.83 -4.42 11.46
CA LYS A 64 15.61 -4.45 10.64
C LYS A 64 14.73 -3.22 10.87
N THR A 65 14.99 -2.44 11.91
CA THR A 65 14.25 -1.23 12.22
C THR A 65 14.75 -0.08 11.35
N ALA A 66 13.83 0.58 10.66
CA ALA A 66 14.16 1.74 9.83
C ALA A 66 13.23 2.90 10.18
N ALA A 67 13.78 4.11 10.19
CA ALA A 67 13.02 5.33 10.37
C ALA A 67 12.79 6.02 9.02
N LEU A 68 11.58 6.52 8.78
CA LEU A 68 11.23 7.27 7.57
C LEU A 68 10.66 8.62 7.98
N LEU A 69 11.27 9.69 7.47
CA LEU A 69 10.71 11.04 7.59
C LEU A 69 9.92 11.36 6.32
N THR A 70 8.63 11.65 6.46
CA THR A 70 7.75 12.13 5.38
C THR A 70 7.39 13.59 5.60
N GLY A 71 7.49 14.43 4.56
CA GLY A 71 7.13 15.85 4.65
C GLY A 71 8.03 16.78 3.85
N SER A 72 7.76 18.08 3.96
CA SER A 72 8.48 19.14 3.21
C SER A 72 9.82 19.53 3.80
N GLN A 73 10.04 19.28 5.10
CA GLN A 73 11.31 19.59 5.75
C GLN A 73 12.40 18.69 5.18
N ARG A 74 13.55 19.27 4.81
CA ARG A 74 14.71 18.55 4.26
C ARG A 74 15.68 18.11 5.34
N ASN A 75 15.85 18.94 6.37
CA ASN A 75 16.76 18.69 7.48
C ASN A 75 16.30 17.45 8.25
N MET A 76 17.22 16.50 8.40
CA MET A 76 16.95 15.30 9.17
C MET A 76 17.10 15.61 10.66
N PRO A 77 16.16 15.16 11.50
CA PRO A 77 16.29 15.27 12.95
C PRO A 77 17.40 14.34 13.45
N ASP A 78 17.73 14.47 14.74
CA ASP A 78 18.67 13.59 15.42
C ASP A 78 18.31 12.11 15.22
N GLN A 79 19.33 11.25 15.24
CA GLN A 79 19.12 9.81 15.13
C GLN A 79 18.30 9.29 16.30
N LEU A 80 17.26 8.52 15.98
CA LEU A 80 16.51 7.75 16.97
C LEU A 80 17.42 6.64 17.52
N ARG A 81 17.28 6.34 18.81
CA ARG A 81 18.05 5.30 19.47
C ARG A 81 17.11 4.24 20.02
N LEU A 82 17.43 2.98 19.75
CA LEU A 82 16.75 1.82 20.32
C LEU A 82 17.78 0.91 20.96
N ARG A 83 17.67 0.66 22.27
CA ARG A 83 18.71 -0.04 23.07
C ARG A 83 20.12 0.57 22.91
N GLY A 84 20.20 1.90 22.84
CA GLY A 84 21.47 2.63 22.63
C GLY A 84 22.06 2.52 21.21
N GLN A 85 21.46 1.73 20.31
CA GLN A 85 21.87 1.64 18.92
C GLN A 85 21.10 2.66 18.08
N ALA A 86 21.79 3.33 17.16
CA ALA A 86 21.18 4.30 16.27
C ALA A 86 20.32 3.60 15.20
N VAL A 87 19.09 4.06 15.03
CA VAL A 87 18.19 3.64 13.96
C VAL A 87 18.49 4.46 12.72
N GLU A 88 18.70 3.78 11.59
CA GLU A 88 19.01 4.44 10.33
C GLU A 88 17.78 5.15 9.75
N TRP A 89 17.97 6.41 9.36
CA TRP A 89 17.01 7.15 8.58
C TRP A 89 17.10 6.77 7.10
N ASN A 90 16.04 6.18 6.59
CA ASN A 90 15.95 5.76 5.20
C ASN A 90 15.01 6.68 4.41
N THR A 91 15.27 6.84 3.11
CA THR A 91 14.37 7.57 2.19
C THR A 91 13.22 6.71 1.67
N ARG A 92 13.36 5.38 1.82
CA ARG A 92 12.39 4.35 1.44
C ARG A 92 12.38 3.25 2.50
N VAL A 93 11.19 2.80 2.89
CA VAL A 93 11.01 1.69 3.83
C VAL A 93 10.01 0.71 3.25
N ARG A 94 10.21 -0.59 3.51
CA ARG A 94 9.24 -1.63 3.17
C ARG A 94 8.49 -2.01 4.43
N TYR A 95 7.17 -1.84 4.42
CA TYR A 95 6.28 -2.23 5.52
C TYR A 95 5.17 -3.12 4.97
N LEU A 96 5.00 -4.33 5.52
CA LEU A 96 3.99 -5.32 5.09
C LEU A 96 3.97 -5.60 3.57
N GLY A 97 5.13 -5.51 2.92
CA GLY A 97 5.26 -5.70 1.47
C GLY A 97 4.94 -4.49 0.61
N VAL A 98 4.68 -3.32 1.21
CA VAL A 98 4.48 -2.05 0.51
C VAL A 98 5.72 -1.17 0.67
N HIS A 99 6.22 -0.64 -0.44
CA HIS A 99 7.35 0.29 -0.45
C HIS A 99 6.86 1.73 -0.29
N ILE A 100 7.19 2.33 0.84
CA ILE A 100 6.81 3.70 1.19
C ILE A 100 8.03 4.59 1.04
N ASP A 101 7.89 5.68 0.30
CA ASP A 101 8.94 6.67 0.06
C ASP A 101 8.64 7.98 0.80
N ARG A 102 9.67 8.78 1.06
CA ARG A 102 9.57 10.09 1.74
C ARG A 102 8.52 11.02 1.13
N SER A 103 8.31 10.97 -0.19
CA SER A 103 7.37 11.86 -0.89
C SER A 103 5.94 11.34 -0.94
N LEU A 104 5.71 10.10 -0.48
CA LEU A 104 4.44 9.36 -0.53
C LEU A 104 3.84 9.27 -1.95
N ARG A 105 4.67 9.41 -2.99
CA ARG A 105 4.25 9.32 -4.40
C ARG A 105 4.13 7.89 -4.90
N MET A 106 4.49 6.90 -4.08
CA MET A 106 4.34 5.47 -4.36
C MET A 106 5.06 5.01 -5.65
N THR A 107 6.06 5.76 -6.12
CA THR A 107 6.86 5.39 -7.30
C THR A 107 7.58 4.07 -7.10
N PRO A 108 8.31 3.85 -5.98
CA PRO A 108 9.00 2.59 -5.76
C PRO A 108 8.04 1.39 -5.67
N GLN A 109 6.86 1.60 -5.06
CA GLN A 109 5.82 0.57 -5.00
C GLN A 109 5.28 0.23 -6.40
N THR A 110 4.95 1.25 -7.19
CA THR A 110 4.45 1.06 -8.56
C THR A 110 5.45 0.30 -9.41
N ASP A 111 6.73 0.69 -9.38
CA ASP A 111 7.78 0.03 -10.15
C ASP A 111 8.00 -1.41 -9.69
N HIS A 112 8.01 -1.66 -8.38
CA HIS A 112 8.13 -3.01 -7.82
C HIS A 112 6.98 -3.91 -8.28
N VAL A 113 5.74 -3.45 -8.15
CA VAL A 113 4.54 -4.20 -8.52
C VAL A 113 4.49 -4.46 -10.02
N ILE A 114 4.86 -3.48 -10.85
CA ILE A 114 5.01 -3.67 -12.31
C ILE A 114 6.07 -4.73 -12.60
N GLN A 115 7.24 -4.66 -11.98
CA GLN A 115 8.33 -5.60 -12.24
C GLN A 115 7.96 -7.04 -11.83
N THR A 116 7.37 -7.22 -10.65
CA THR A 116 6.91 -8.53 -10.17
C THR A 116 5.80 -9.08 -11.07
N SER A 117 4.89 -8.23 -11.56
CA SER A 117 3.85 -8.60 -12.53
C SER A 117 4.43 -9.00 -13.89
N ARG A 118 5.41 -8.24 -14.41
CA ARG A 118 6.13 -8.56 -15.65
C ARG A 118 6.83 -9.91 -15.56
N ALA A 119 7.54 -10.17 -14.46
CA ALA A 119 8.21 -11.45 -14.22
C ALA A 119 7.21 -12.61 -14.11
N ALA A 120 6.08 -12.41 -13.43
CA ALA A 120 5.00 -13.41 -13.34
C ALA A 120 4.43 -13.74 -14.73
N ARG A 121 4.14 -12.71 -15.53
CA ARG A 121 3.63 -12.86 -16.90
C ARG A 121 4.64 -13.56 -17.81
N ALA A 122 5.93 -13.24 -17.70
CA ALA A 122 6.98 -13.89 -18.47
C ALA A 122 7.02 -15.41 -18.19
N LYS A 123 7.00 -15.80 -16.91
CA LYS A 123 6.96 -17.21 -16.50
C LYS A 123 5.71 -17.94 -16.99
N LEU A 124 4.57 -17.27 -16.98
CA LEU A 124 3.29 -17.84 -17.41
C LEU A 124 3.02 -17.72 -18.92
N ARG A 125 3.92 -17.11 -19.69
CA ARG A 125 3.73 -16.89 -21.12
C ARG A 125 3.40 -18.19 -21.88
N PRO A 126 4.07 -19.34 -21.66
CA PRO A 126 3.76 -20.58 -22.37
C PRO A 126 2.32 -21.03 -22.14
N ILE A 127 1.80 -20.83 -20.92
CA ILE A 127 0.44 -21.22 -20.53
C ILE A 127 -0.58 -20.23 -21.12
N LEU A 128 -0.32 -18.93 -21.02
CA LEU A 128 -1.24 -17.90 -21.53
C LEU A 128 -1.33 -17.89 -23.06
N ALA A 129 -0.24 -18.25 -23.75
CA ALA A 129 -0.19 -18.37 -25.21
C ALA A 129 -0.60 -19.76 -25.74
N SER A 130 -0.91 -20.72 -24.86
CA SER A 130 -1.28 -22.09 -25.25
C SER A 130 -2.68 -22.18 -25.89
N ARG A 131 -3.12 -23.39 -26.25
CA ARG A 131 -4.49 -23.67 -26.72
C ARG A 131 -5.51 -23.88 -25.58
N LEU A 132 -5.15 -23.59 -24.34
CA LEU A 132 -6.08 -23.70 -23.20
C LEU A 132 -7.32 -22.82 -23.41
N PRO A 133 -8.48 -23.20 -22.84
CA PRO A 133 -9.67 -22.37 -22.85
C PRO A 133 -9.39 -20.96 -22.32
N ILE A 134 -9.97 -19.95 -22.98
CA ILE A 134 -9.79 -18.54 -22.61
C ILE A 134 -10.21 -18.30 -21.16
N SER A 135 -11.29 -18.94 -20.70
CA SER A 135 -11.76 -18.87 -19.31
C SER A 135 -10.68 -19.29 -18.30
N THR A 136 -9.98 -20.40 -18.56
CA THR A 136 -8.87 -20.89 -17.73
C THR A 136 -7.70 -19.93 -17.72
N LYS A 137 -7.32 -19.38 -18.88
CA LYS A 137 -6.25 -18.38 -18.99
C LYS A 137 -6.59 -17.11 -18.20
N ILE A 138 -7.83 -16.64 -18.29
CA ILE A 138 -8.33 -15.49 -17.51
C ILE A 138 -8.26 -15.80 -16.02
N ALA A 139 -8.69 -17.00 -15.59
CA ALA A 139 -8.64 -17.40 -14.19
C ALA A 139 -7.19 -17.36 -13.65
N ILE A 140 -6.23 -17.91 -14.40
CA ILE A 140 -4.80 -17.87 -14.06
C ILE A 140 -4.30 -16.43 -13.96
N TYR A 141 -4.64 -15.58 -14.93
CA TYR A 141 -4.29 -14.16 -14.90
C TYR A 141 -4.85 -13.47 -13.65
N LYS A 142 -6.14 -13.64 -13.35
CA LYS A 142 -6.82 -13.05 -12.20
C LYS A 142 -6.21 -13.54 -10.88
N CYS A 143 -5.86 -14.82 -10.80
CA CYS A 143 -5.33 -15.46 -9.59
C CYS A 143 -3.87 -15.08 -9.28
N TYR A 144 -3.01 -14.93 -10.30
CA TYR A 144 -1.57 -14.80 -10.06
C TYR A 144 -0.98 -13.46 -10.52
N ILE A 145 -1.33 -12.99 -11.71
CA ILE A 145 -0.76 -11.75 -12.26
C ILE A 145 -1.49 -10.54 -11.67
N ARG A 146 -2.82 -10.52 -11.73
CA ARG A 146 -3.63 -9.41 -11.22
C ARG A 146 -3.50 -9.28 -9.71
N SER A 147 -3.49 -10.39 -8.97
CA SER A 147 -3.32 -10.38 -7.51
C SER A 147 -2.00 -9.73 -7.07
N ARG A 148 -0.90 -9.97 -7.80
CA ARG A 148 0.39 -9.30 -7.59
C ARG A 148 0.34 -7.83 -7.99
N LEU A 149 -0.25 -7.53 -9.14
CA LEU A 149 -0.40 -6.16 -9.66
C LEU A 149 -1.22 -5.26 -8.71
N THR A 150 -2.12 -5.84 -7.93
CA THR A 150 -3.08 -5.11 -7.09
C THR A 150 -2.90 -5.40 -5.60
N TYR A 151 -1.76 -5.99 -5.22
CA TYR A 151 -1.43 -6.25 -3.82
C TYR A 151 -1.43 -4.97 -3.01
N ALA A 152 -2.20 -4.96 -1.92
CA ALA A 152 -2.40 -3.80 -1.04
C ALA A 152 -2.86 -2.52 -1.77
N ALA A 153 -3.39 -2.61 -2.99
CA ALA A 153 -3.77 -1.46 -3.80
C ALA A 153 -4.72 -0.47 -3.11
N PRO A 154 -5.69 -0.91 -2.26
CA PRO A 154 -6.51 0.02 -1.49
C PRO A 154 -5.72 1.03 -0.65
N ALA A 155 -4.50 0.70 -0.22
CA ALA A 155 -3.67 1.57 0.62
C ALA A 155 -2.85 2.61 -0.16
N TRP A 156 -2.47 2.33 -1.40
CA TRP A 156 -1.48 3.14 -2.13
C TRP A 156 -1.94 3.66 -3.50
N TYR A 157 -2.96 3.05 -4.12
CA TYR A 157 -3.35 3.40 -5.50
C TYR A 157 -3.90 4.82 -5.64
N ALA A 158 -4.56 5.35 -4.59
CA ALA A 158 -5.07 6.72 -4.57
C ALA A 158 -3.93 7.74 -4.68
N LEU A 159 -2.79 7.45 -4.05
CA LEU A 159 -1.60 8.31 -4.03
C LEU A 159 -0.85 8.33 -5.36
N CYS A 160 -1.18 7.41 -6.28
CA CYS A 160 -0.52 7.33 -7.57
C CYS A 160 -0.97 8.44 -8.53
N SER A 161 -0.02 8.97 -9.29
CA SER A 161 -0.28 9.90 -10.40
C SER A 161 -0.99 9.22 -11.57
N GLY A 162 -1.64 10.01 -12.43
CA GLY A 162 -2.30 9.49 -13.64
C GLY A 162 -1.38 8.66 -14.53
N LEU A 163 -0.11 9.09 -14.69
CA LEU A 163 0.89 8.34 -15.44
C LEU A 163 1.20 6.97 -14.80
N GLN A 164 1.31 6.90 -13.48
CA GLN A 164 1.51 5.63 -12.77
C GLN A 164 0.30 4.70 -12.95
N ARG A 165 -0.92 5.22 -12.84
CA ARG A 165 -2.16 4.45 -13.08
C ARG A 165 -2.23 3.92 -14.51
N GLN A 166 -1.86 4.72 -15.50
CA GLN A 166 -1.76 4.29 -16.91
C GLN A 166 -0.72 3.18 -17.10
N ARG A 167 0.46 3.28 -16.46
CA ARG A 167 1.50 2.22 -16.51
C ARG A 167 0.99 0.90 -15.92
N LEU A 168 0.20 0.94 -14.85
CA LEU A 168 -0.45 -0.23 -14.26
C LEU A 168 -1.49 -0.83 -15.20
N GLN A 169 -2.37 0.01 -15.78
CA GLN A 169 -3.35 -0.43 -16.77
C GLN A 169 -2.69 -1.07 -17.99
N ALA A 170 -1.57 -0.52 -18.45
CA ALA A 170 -0.80 -1.08 -19.56
C ALA A 170 -0.32 -2.52 -19.26
N GLN A 171 0.06 -2.84 -18.01
CA GLN A 171 0.44 -4.21 -17.66
C GLN A 171 -0.73 -5.19 -17.77
N GLN A 172 -1.95 -4.78 -17.41
CA GLN A 172 -3.16 -5.56 -17.63
C GLN A 172 -3.42 -5.72 -19.14
N ASN A 173 -3.38 -4.64 -19.91
CA ASN A 173 -3.65 -4.67 -21.35
C ASN A 173 -2.69 -5.63 -22.10
N ILE A 174 -1.40 -5.62 -21.75
CA ILE A 174 -0.42 -6.56 -22.32
C ILE A 174 -0.79 -8.01 -22.00
N ALA A 175 -1.23 -8.29 -20.77
CA ALA A 175 -1.62 -9.65 -20.37
C ALA A 175 -2.91 -10.10 -21.08
N LEU A 176 -3.92 -9.24 -21.17
CA LEU A 176 -5.19 -9.55 -21.85
C LEU A 176 -4.99 -9.77 -23.34
N ARG A 177 -4.16 -8.94 -23.99
CA ARG A 177 -3.78 -9.11 -25.40
C ARG A 177 -3.09 -10.44 -25.66
N LEU A 178 -2.19 -10.86 -24.76
CA LEU A 178 -1.54 -12.17 -24.83
C LEU A 178 -2.54 -13.32 -24.72
N ILE A 179 -3.53 -13.20 -23.84
CA ILE A 179 -4.58 -14.22 -23.64
C ILE A 179 -5.48 -14.34 -24.87
N ALA A 180 -5.89 -13.20 -25.43
CA ALA A 180 -6.75 -13.14 -26.61
C ALA A 180 -6.01 -13.50 -27.91
N GLY A 181 -4.67 -13.45 -27.93
CA GLY A 181 -3.89 -13.58 -29.16
C GLY A 181 -4.11 -12.43 -30.14
N ALA A 182 -4.52 -11.26 -29.65
CA ALA A 182 -4.97 -10.15 -30.49
C ALA A 182 -3.80 -9.30 -31.04
N GLY A 183 -3.84 -9.03 -32.35
CA GLY A 183 -2.88 -8.15 -33.05
C GLY A 183 -3.00 -6.68 -32.62
N TRP A 184 -1.96 -5.88 -32.88
CA TRP A 184 -1.81 -4.50 -32.39
C TRP A 184 -2.98 -3.55 -32.75
N TYR A 185 -3.67 -3.80 -33.85
CA TYR A 185 -4.78 -3.01 -34.38
C TYR A 185 -6.08 -3.16 -33.57
N VAL A 186 -6.23 -4.25 -32.79
CA VAL A 186 -7.41 -4.42 -31.92
C VAL A 186 -7.28 -3.51 -30.72
N ARG A 187 -8.29 -2.66 -30.48
CA ARG A 187 -8.30 -1.74 -29.34
C ARG A 187 -8.36 -2.49 -27.99
N ASN A 188 -7.70 -1.95 -26.97
CA ASN A 188 -7.61 -2.60 -25.65
C ASN A 188 -8.95 -2.69 -24.91
N ASP A 189 -9.83 -1.70 -25.10
CA ASP A 189 -11.19 -1.66 -24.53
C ASP A 189 -12.07 -2.79 -25.07
N VAL A 190 -11.99 -3.06 -26.38
CA VAL A 190 -12.67 -4.20 -27.02
C VAL A 190 -12.21 -5.51 -26.42
N ILE A 191 -10.89 -5.73 -26.30
CA ILE A 191 -10.32 -6.95 -25.71
C ILE A 191 -10.79 -7.11 -24.25
N ALA A 192 -10.77 -6.05 -23.45
CA ALA A 192 -11.17 -6.11 -22.06
C ALA A 192 -12.66 -6.46 -21.91
N ARG A 193 -13.52 -5.86 -22.75
CA ARG A 193 -14.96 -6.12 -22.79
C ARG A 193 -15.27 -7.56 -23.20
N ASP A 194 -14.67 -8.04 -24.29
CA ASP A 194 -14.93 -9.39 -24.80
C ASP A 194 -14.43 -10.48 -23.83
N LEU A 195 -13.35 -10.21 -23.10
CA LEU A 195 -12.84 -11.10 -22.04
C LEU A 195 -13.57 -10.93 -20.69
N GLY A 196 -14.50 -9.97 -20.55
CA GLY A 196 -15.21 -9.69 -19.30
C GLY A 196 -14.26 -9.34 -18.14
N VAL A 197 -13.25 -8.50 -18.41
CA VAL A 197 -12.27 -8.05 -17.42
C VAL A 197 -12.37 -6.55 -17.20
N GLU A 198 -12.81 -6.16 -16.00
CA GLU A 198 -12.84 -4.77 -15.51
C GLU A 198 -11.44 -4.13 -15.53
N THR A 199 -11.38 -2.80 -15.62
CA THR A 199 -10.10 -2.06 -15.59
C THR A 199 -9.40 -2.23 -14.23
N VAL A 200 -8.09 -1.94 -14.19
CA VAL A 200 -7.34 -1.95 -12.93
C VAL A 200 -7.96 -0.97 -11.93
N GLU A 201 -8.38 0.21 -12.41
CA GLU A 201 -9.01 1.22 -11.58
C GLU A 201 -10.35 0.75 -11.00
N GLU A 202 -11.25 0.22 -11.82
CA GLU A 202 -12.54 -0.34 -11.38
C GLU A 202 -12.33 -1.45 -10.34
N PHE A 203 -11.40 -2.36 -10.60
CA PHE A 203 -11.07 -3.44 -9.70
C PHE A 203 -10.56 -2.92 -8.34
N VAL A 204 -9.63 -1.96 -8.36
CA VAL A 204 -9.08 -1.38 -7.14
C VAL A 204 -10.14 -0.60 -6.39
N ARG A 205 -10.95 0.24 -7.05
CA ARG A 205 -12.08 0.95 -6.41
C ARG A 205 -13.02 -0.03 -5.72
N ARG A 206 -13.35 -1.15 -6.36
CA ARG A 206 -14.18 -2.21 -5.76
C ARG A 206 -13.52 -2.87 -4.56
N LEU A 207 -12.21 -3.14 -4.60
CA LEU A 207 -11.45 -3.65 -3.45
C LEU A 207 -11.45 -2.64 -2.30
N THR A 208 -11.21 -1.37 -2.60
CA THR A 208 -11.16 -0.27 -1.64
C THR A 208 -12.50 -0.10 -0.93
N LYS A 209 -13.61 -0.06 -1.69
CA LYS A 209 -14.98 -0.04 -1.14
C LYS A 209 -15.22 -1.22 -0.19
N ARG A 210 -14.89 -2.45 -0.60
CA ARG A 210 -15.05 -3.64 0.25
C ARG A 210 -14.19 -3.60 1.50
N ALA A 211 -12.95 -3.09 1.40
CA ALA A 211 -12.02 -3.01 2.52
C ALA A 211 -12.53 -2.01 3.58
N PHE A 212 -12.90 -0.80 3.17
CA PHE A 212 -13.40 0.23 4.09
C PHE A 212 -14.77 -0.13 4.67
N ASN A 213 -15.71 -0.64 3.87
CA ASN A 213 -17.00 -1.07 4.39
C ASN A 213 -16.86 -2.18 5.43
N ARG A 214 -15.91 -3.11 5.25
CA ARG A 214 -15.63 -4.15 6.25
C ARG A 214 -14.96 -3.58 7.50
N ALA A 215 -14.10 -2.58 7.34
CA ALA A 215 -13.48 -1.89 8.47
C ALA A 215 -14.54 -1.16 9.30
N ASP A 216 -15.40 -0.37 8.65
CA ASP A 216 -16.47 0.43 9.28
C ASP A 216 -17.58 -0.44 9.89
N ALA A 217 -17.95 -1.57 9.26
CA ALA A 217 -18.92 -2.52 9.81
C ALA A 217 -18.31 -3.52 10.81
N GLY A 218 -16.99 -3.46 11.03
CA GLY A 218 -16.28 -4.42 11.87
C GLY A 218 -16.51 -4.19 13.37
N PRO A 219 -16.20 -5.18 14.22
CA PRO A 219 -16.38 -5.06 15.68
C PRO A 219 -15.33 -4.17 16.36
N HIS A 220 -14.40 -3.57 15.61
CA HIS A 220 -13.25 -2.84 16.14
C HIS A 220 -13.39 -1.34 15.82
N PRO A 221 -13.80 -0.51 16.80
CA PRO A 221 -14.00 0.92 16.60
C PRO A 221 -12.75 1.66 16.11
N SER A 222 -11.56 1.15 16.41
CA SER A 222 -10.31 1.76 15.97
C SER A 222 -10.00 1.59 14.48
N LEU A 223 -10.70 0.67 13.81
CA LEU A 223 -10.67 0.51 12.36
C LEU A 223 -11.81 1.30 11.69
N HIS A 224 -12.77 1.81 12.47
CA HIS A 224 -13.79 2.70 11.94
C HIS A 224 -13.13 4.02 11.57
N ASN A 225 -13.54 4.60 10.45
CA ASN A 225 -13.03 5.90 9.99
C ASN A 225 -11.51 5.96 9.71
N LEU A 226 -10.91 4.85 9.28
CA LEU A 226 -9.54 4.88 8.73
C LEU A 226 -9.46 5.89 7.58
N ALA A 227 -8.44 6.76 7.63
CA ALA A 227 -8.29 7.92 6.76
C ALA A 227 -9.53 8.85 6.81
N PRO A 228 -9.78 9.54 7.95
CA PRO A 228 -10.93 10.42 8.08
C PRO A 228 -10.85 11.56 7.07
N LEU A 229 -11.96 11.82 6.38
CA LEU A 229 -12.12 12.86 5.35
C LEU A 229 -11.85 14.30 5.86
N LEU A 230 -11.82 14.49 7.18
CA LEU A 230 -11.85 15.80 7.84
C LEU A 230 -10.46 16.40 8.12
N ASP A 231 -9.39 15.59 8.19
CA ASP A 231 -8.01 16.08 8.39
C ASP A 231 -7.26 16.19 7.05
N ARG A 232 -7.80 16.99 6.13
CA ARG A 232 -7.14 17.22 4.82
C ARG A 232 -5.88 18.07 5.02
N PRO A 233 -4.68 17.59 4.64
CA PRO A 233 -3.54 18.48 4.54
C PRO A 233 -3.79 19.50 3.42
N THR A 234 -3.50 20.78 3.71
CA THR A 234 -3.71 21.95 2.82
C THR A 234 -2.99 21.86 1.46
N ARG A 235 -2.17 20.83 1.24
CA ARG A 235 -1.53 20.48 -0.04
C ARG A 235 -1.82 19.02 -0.44
N GLY A 236 -3.10 18.72 -0.67
CA GLY A 236 -3.63 18.00 -1.84
C GLY A 236 -3.04 16.64 -2.26
N TYR A 237 -2.81 15.70 -1.34
CA TYR A 237 -2.72 14.28 -1.71
C TYR A 237 -4.10 13.65 -1.68
N GLN A 238 -4.43 12.82 -2.67
CA GLN A 238 -5.63 11.98 -2.60
C GLN A 238 -5.45 10.93 -1.51
N LEU A 239 -6.43 10.83 -0.62
CA LEU A 239 -6.44 9.82 0.42
C LEU A 239 -6.97 8.50 -0.16
N PRO A 240 -6.54 7.35 0.38
CA PRO A 240 -7.10 6.04 0.05
C PRO A 240 -8.63 5.97 0.02
N ARG A 241 -9.30 6.69 0.93
CA ARG A 241 -10.76 6.72 1.04
C ARG A 241 -11.43 7.53 -0.08
N ASP A 242 -10.73 8.44 -0.75
CA ASP A 242 -11.28 9.25 -1.85
C ASP A 242 -11.67 8.38 -3.06
N LEU A 243 -11.04 7.22 -3.23
CA LEU A 243 -11.41 6.23 -4.24
C LEU A 243 -12.82 5.65 -4.06
N VAL A 244 -13.40 5.78 -2.85
CA VAL A 244 -14.76 5.34 -2.53
C VAL A 244 -15.79 6.36 -3.02
N THR A 245 -15.47 7.65 -2.92
CA THR A 245 -16.39 8.78 -3.14
C THR A 245 -16.31 9.40 -4.54
N GLU A 246 -15.17 9.28 -5.23
CA GLU A 246 -15.07 9.69 -6.63
C GLU A 246 -15.97 8.79 -7.50
N THR A 247 -17.12 9.31 -7.91
CA THR A 247 -17.83 8.85 -9.10
C THR A 247 -16.94 9.08 -10.32
N PRO A 248 -16.93 8.18 -11.32
CA PRO A 248 -16.26 8.48 -12.58
C PRO A 248 -16.85 9.79 -13.12
N ASN A 249 -16.01 10.80 -13.32
CA ASN A 249 -16.46 12.08 -13.88
C ASN A 249 -17.26 11.79 -15.15
N ASN A 250 -18.55 12.16 -15.10
CA ASN A 250 -19.34 12.38 -16.30
C ASN A 250 -18.61 13.39 -17.18
N GLU A 251 -18.48 13.02 -18.45
CA GLU A 251 -18.58 13.87 -19.63
C GLU A 251 -17.73 15.16 -19.62
N ILE A 252 -16.60 15.08 -20.31
CA ILE A 252 -16.00 16.22 -20.98
C ILE A 252 -17.02 16.69 -22.03
N VAL A 253 -17.52 17.92 -21.88
CA VAL A 253 -18.04 18.73 -22.98
C VAL A 253 -16.85 19.37 -23.69
#